data_AF-A0A8S1KIQ3-F1
#
_entry.id   AF-A0A8S1KIQ3-F1
#
_cell.length_a   1.000
_cell.length_b   1.000
_cell.length_c   1.000
_cell.angle_alpha   90.00
_cell.angle_beta   90.00
_cell.angle_gamma   90.00
#
_symmetry.space_group_name_H-M   'P 1'
#
loop_
_entity.id
_entity.type
_entity.pdbx_description
1 polymer ?
#
loop_
_entity_poly.entity_id
_entity_poly.type
_entity_poly.pdbx_seq_one_letter_code
_entity_poly.pdbx_strand_id
1 'polypeptide(L)'
;MAEEDCYIRDFEVFYTQPVIMFYKLNEGCLEQIYGQCLICKEGWIQDELLENCHPICGDGLIQGQEECDDGNLISNESCTLCKYSCIQFCSICQFGICLQCQDGFFINDNFNCDPLCGDGNLIPYSTEQCELTVNGESDNCQECRFISIANCKTDYLSICLECEVGYQKLGNICFPYCGDKLILEQYEDCDDGNLQPYDGCFECKFQCIEDCNICERGQCILKCEIGYEFANNGCLSVCGDQIITKEEDCDDGNTIIFDGQNCFDCYQGTCLKCNYQYQLLISNQCKQQLDCGDGLLQEQEDCDDGNFLATDGCKDCLIEQNWVCMTITTDSLSQCSFIKAPNLLINYLNITQNKQYISIQFNQKVKIQTAQPLSETINFEISNIEKKNWNSHLYIIQDVGSDVSFGEFIVQIEIQQLLEFRPVLKIKVNQTVVNIDDAVLNDVEKSITLQYPKFLNGKQKFYSENLKSLNKCIIYSLFGITGLSLLLGSGELFVEIMAILQFQQYLRYINLQYPENIEIYFSVNDMITLQPLLDFIYFPQLLQFIDIQQNQEYS
;
A
#
# COMPACT_ATOMS: atom_id res chain seq x y z
N MET A 1 33.93 -29.45 36.97
CA MET A 1 33.61 -30.11 38.26
C MET A 1 34.68 -29.77 39.26
N ALA A 2 34.35 -28.90 40.21
CA ALA A 2 34.70 -28.99 41.63
C ALA A 2 34.34 -27.63 42.27
N GLU A 3 33.10 -27.54 42.76
CA GLU A 3 32.72 -26.63 43.85
C GLU A 3 33.11 -27.33 45.17
N GLU A 4 33.61 -26.59 46.16
CA GLU A 4 33.61 -27.03 47.56
C GLU A 4 33.27 -25.86 48.50
N ASP A 5 32.49 -26.20 49.52
CA ASP A 5 31.65 -25.38 50.39
C ASP A 5 32.36 -24.68 51.59
N CYS A 6 31.55 -23.83 52.25
CA CYS A 6 31.74 -22.84 53.33
C CYS A 6 32.13 -23.36 54.75
N TYR A 7 32.53 -22.47 55.69
CA TYR A 7 32.01 -22.26 57.10
C TYR A 7 32.91 -21.37 58.02
N ILE A 8 32.31 -20.62 58.98
CA ILE A 8 32.83 -19.53 59.89
C ILE A 8 33.00 -19.99 61.37
N ARG A 9 33.80 -19.31 62.24
CA ARG A 9 33.56 -19.10 63.72
C ARG A 9 34.47 -18.07 64.49
N ASP A 10 33.85 -17.03 65.09
CA ASP A 10 33.90 -16.27 66.40
C ASP A 10 35.15 -15.80 67.24
N PHE A 11 34.90 -14.76 68.09
CA PHE A 11 35.67 -13.63 68.72
C PHE A 11 36.12 -13.73 70.23
N GLU A 12 36.96 -12.78 70.77
CA GLU A 12 36.75 -11.86 71.99
C GLU A 12 38.01 -11.14 72.65
N VAL A 13 37.80 -10.07 73.49
CA VAL A 13 38.69 -8.90 73.91
C VAL A 13 38.57 -8.49 75.43
N PHE A 14 39.53 -7.75 76.10
CA PHE A 14 39.36 -7.01 77.43
C PHE A 14 40.27 -5.73 77.75
N TYR A 15 39.87 -4.83 78.70
CA TYR A 15 40.28 -3.39 79.03
C TYR A 15 40.60 -3.01 80.54
N THR A 16 41.07 -1.75 80.90
CA THR A 16 40.89 -0.96 82.21
C THR A 16 41.19 0.62 82.18
N GLN A 17 40.78 1.47 83.19
CA GLN A 17 40.53 2.98 83.23
C GLN A 17 40.95 3.86 84.54
N PRO A 18 40.76 5.25 84.69
CA PRO A 18 41.64 6.36 85.30
C PRO A 18 41.05 7.49 86.32
N VAL A 19 41.55 8.81 86.44
CA VAL A 19 41.16 10.00 87.39
C VAL A 19 41.36 11.54 86.88
N ILE A 20 40.70 12.68 87.40
CA ILE A 20 40.47 14.15 86.86
C ILE A 20 40.47 15.47 87.84
N MET A 21 40.51 16.82 87.38
CA MET A 21 40.35 18.26 88.04
C MET A 21 39.68 19.50 87.21
N PHE A 22 39.36 20.79 87.73
CA PHE A 22 38.52 21.97 87.14
C PHE A 22 38.91 23.57 87.26
N TYR A 23 38.36 24.57 86.45
CA TYR A 23 38.60 26.12 86.29
C TYR A 23 37.36 27.13 86.05
N LYS A 24 37.48 28.53 85.97
CA LYS A 24 36.40 29.65 85.87
C LYS A 24 36.23 30.34 84.45
N LEU A 25 35.05 30.96 84.13
CA LEU A 25 34.53 31.35 82.77
C LEU A 25 34.78 32.79 82.16
N ASN A 26 34.92 32.94 80.81
CA ASN A 26 35.16 34.17 79.99
C ASN A 26 33.89 34.92 79.48
N GLU A 27 34.00 36.20 79.07
CA GLU A 27 32.89 37.02 78.52
C GLU A 27 32.45 36.52 77.13
N GLY A 28 31.14 36.53 76.86
CA GLY A 28 30.57 35.87 75.68
C GLY A 28 30.58 34.33 75.75
N CYS A 29 31.10 33.71 76.82
CA CYS A 29 31.21 32.25 76.96
C CYS A 29 30.12 31.62 77.86
N LEU A 30 29.67 30.41 77.53
CA LEU A 30 28.71 29.58 78.28
C LEU A 30 29.36 28.40 79.03
N GLU A 31 30.33 27.72 78.41
CA GLU A 31 31.06 26.60 79.02
C GLU A 31 32.57 26.68 78.75
N GLN A 32 33.40 26.36 79.75
CA GLN A 32 34.87 26.49 79.67
C GLN A 32 35.57 25.36 80.40
N ILE A 33 36.59 24.79 79.75
CA ILE A 33 37.49 23.77 80.31
C ILE A 33 38.92 24.33 80.23
N TYR A 34 39.66 24.28 81.33
CA TYR A 34 41.05 24.74 81.44
C TYR A 34 41.35 26.18 80.94
N GLY A 35 40.35 27.06 80.84
CA GLY A 35 40.56 28.44 80.40
C GLY A 35 40.11 28.73 78.97
N GLN A 36 39.68 27.73 78.20
CA GLN A 36 39.22 27.90 76.81
C GLN A 36 37.70 27.82 76.69
N CYS A 37 37.09 28.79 76.02
CA CYS A 37 35.65 28.78 75.80
C CYS A 37 35.27 27.72 74.78
N LEU A 38 34.42 26.77 75.17
CA LEU A 38 33.92 25.71 74.29
C LEU A 38 32.64 26.11 73.57
N ILE A 39 31.81 26.95 74.21
CA ILE A 39 30.50 27.35 73.69
C ILE A 39 30.31 28.84 73.91
N CYS A 40 30.14 29.61 72.83
CA CYS A 40 29.79 31.02 72.87
C CYS A 40 28.28 31.24 73.10
N LYS A 41 27.92 32.38 73.70
CA LYS A 41 26.54 32.85 73.84
C LYS A 41 25.96 33.19 72.46
N GLU A 42 24.64 33.16 72.36
CA GLU A 42 23.91 33.58 71.17
C GLU A 42 24.27 35.04 70.81
N GLY A 43 24.53 35.31 69.53
CA GLY A 43 25.06 36.59 69.02
C GLY A 43 26.59 36.73 69.08
N TRP A 44 27.30 35.69 69.52
CA TRP A 44 28.77 35.68 69.59
C TRP A 44 29.34 34.46 68.87
N ILE A 45 30.41 34.67 68.11
CA ILE A 45 31.09 33.62 67.35
C ILE A 45 32.49 33.37 67.93
N GLN A 46 32.91 32.10 67.91
CA GLN A 46 34.21 31.68 68.41
C GLN A 46 35.31 32.05 67.40
N ASP A 47 36.31 32.78 67.86
CA ASP A 47 37.52 33.05 67.07
C ASP A 47 38.47 31.85 67.20
N GLU A 48 38.67 31.11 66.10
CA GLU A 48 39.53 29.92 66.04
C GLU A 48 41.01 30.21 66.36
N LEU A 49 41.43 31.48 66.32
CA LEU A 49 42.82 31.90 66.52
C LEU A 49 43.10 32.43 67.94
N LEU A 50 42.09 33.01 68.60
CA LEU A 50 42.21 33.64 69.92
C LEU A 50 41.53 32.86 71.05
N GLU A 51 40.88 31.74 70.74
CA GLU A 51 40.18 30.84 71.67
C GLU A 51 39.13 31.57 72.56
N ASN A 52 38.59 32.69 72.06
CA ASN A 52 37.60 33.55 72.71
C ASN A 52 36.47 33.93 71.74
N CYS A 53 35.34 34.41 72.27
CA CYS A 53 34.17 34.79 71.48
C CYS A 53 34.18 36.29 71.13
N HIS A 54 33.72 36.67 69.93
CA HIS A 54 33.46 38.07 69.50
C HIS A 54 32.02 38.26 69.02
N PRO A 55 31.41 39.46 69.16
CA PRO A 55 30.05 39.73 68.69
C PRO A 55 29.97 39.70 67.15
N ILE A 56 28.83 39.27 66.61
CA ILE A 56 28.63 39.06 65.17
C ILE A 56 27.99 40.31 64.56
N CYS A 57 28.79 41.10 63.84
CA CYS A 57 28.26 42.22 63.06
C CYS A 57 27.33 41.72 61.94
N GLY A 58 26.12 42.28 61.84
CA GLY A 58 25.09 41.94 60.87
C GLY A 58 24.07 40.91 61.36
N ASP A 59 24.00 40.63 62.67
CA ASP A 59 23.00 39.73 63.26
C ASP A 59 21.74 40.46 63.77
N GLY A 60 21.73 41.79 63.65
CA GLY A 60 20.64 42.68 64.05
C GLY A 60 20.66 43.03 65.54
N LEU A 61 21.70 42.66 66.29
CA LEU A 61 21.82 42.88 67.72
C LEU A 61 23.07 43.70 68.04
N ILE A 62 22.91 44.98 68.34
CA ILE A 62 24.04 45.82 68.79
C ILE A 62 24.54 45.34 70.15
N GLN A 63 25.67 44.63 70.18
CA GLN A 63 26.26 44.05 71.39
C GLN A 63 27.78 44.25 71.45
N GLY A 64 28.32 44.36 72.67
CA GLY A 64 29.76 44.52 72.86
C GLY A 64 30.31 45.83 72.27
N GLN A 65 31.01 45.75 71.13
CA GLN A 65 31.80 46.85 70.54
C GLN A 65 31.17 47.47 69.26
N GLU A 66 29.94 47.12 68.90
CA GLU A 66 29.28 47.57 67.67
C GLU A 66 28.66 48.98 67.83
N GLU A 67 28.80 49.88 66.83
CA GLU A 67 28.16 51.22 66.83
C GLU A 67 26.80 51.22 66.11
N CYS A 68 26.64 50.34 65.12
CA CYS A 68 25.40 50.07 64.41
C CYS A 68 25.39 48.61 63.96
N ASP A 69 24.20 48.01 63.82
CA ASP A 69 23.99 46.71 63.21
C ASP A 69 22.65 46.76 62.46
N ASP A 70 22.69 46.60 61.14
CA ASP A 70 21.54 46.67 60.24
C ASP A 70 21.06 45.27 59.80
N GLY A 71 21.42 44.23 60.55
CA GLY A 71 20.95 42.86 60.37
C GLY A 71 21.47 42.19 59.10
N ASN A 72 22.52 42.73 58.49
CA ASN A 72 23.16 42.13 57.33
C ASN A 72 24.66 42.50 57.24
N LEU A 73 25.44 41.70 56.51
CA LEU A 73 26.88 41.94 56.25
C LEU A 73 27.12 42.69 54.93
N ILE A 74 26.07 43.19 54.30
CA ILE A 74 26.11 43.81 52.97
C ILE A 74 26.33 45.31 53.18
N SER A 75 27.25 45.90 52.44
CA SER A 75 27.63 47.32 52.54
C SER A 75 26.53 48.27 52.05
N ASN A 76 25.36 48.24 52.67
CA ASN A 76 24.21 49.02 52.25
C ASN A 76 24.19 50.33 53.04
N GLU A 77 24.96 51.30 52.54
CA GLU A 77 25.03 52.77 52.70
C GLU A 77 24.76 53.45 54.06
N SER A 78 24.30 52.78 55.10
CA SER A 78 24.03 53.34 56.42
C SER A 78 24.91 52.73 57.53
N CYS A 79 25.25 51.44 57.45
CA CYS A 79 26.16 50.77 58.39
C CYS A 79 27.14 49.87 57.62
N THR A 80 28.45 49.99 57.83
CA THR A 80 29.48 49.18 57.18
C THR A 80 30.56 48.83 58.20
N LEU A 81 30.84 47.53 58.39
CA LEU A 81 31.71 47.03 59.46
C LEU A 81 31.30 47.57 60.86
N CYS A 82 29.99 47.64 61.09
CA CYS A 82 29.41 48.14 62.33
C CYS A 82 29.78 49.60 62.66
N LYS A 83 29.96 50.44 61.62
CA LYS A 83 30.16 51.91 61.66
C LYS A 83 29.34 52.65 60.59
N TYR A 84 28.96 53.91 60.81
CA TYR A 84 28.14 54.70 59.86
C TYR A 84 28.88 55.11 58.56
N SER A 85 28.19 55.15 57.42
CA SER A 85 28.68 55.54 56.08
C SER A 85 27.91 56.74 55.47
N CYS A 86 28.45 57.41 54.44
CA CYS A 86 27.81 58.56 53.77
C CYS A 86 26.89 58.14 52.60
N ILE A 87 25.82 58.91 52.36
CA ILE A 87 24.89 58.74 51.21
C ILE A 87 25.51 59.17 49.86
N GLN A 88 24.96 58.63 48.76
CA GLN A 88 25.42 58.87 47.38
C GLN A 88 25.41 60.36 46.98
N PHE A 89 26.39 60.77 46.17
CA PHE A 89 26.62 62.15 45.68
C PHE A 89 26.85 63.21 46.77
N CYS A 90 27.09 62.77 48.01
CA CYS A 90 27.47 63.64 49.11
C CYS A 90 28.99 63.82 49.18
N SER A 91 29.45 65.07 49.20
CA SER A 91 30.87 65.43 49.37
C SER A 91 31.30 65.41 50.83
N ILE A 92 30.42 65.78 51.77
CA ILE A 92 30.72 65.87 53.21
C ILE A 92 29.50 65.39 54.01
N CYS A 93 29.66 64.36 54.85
CA CYS A 93 28.59 63.85 55.71
C CYS A 93 29.01 63.71 57.19
N GLN A 94 28.03 63.71 58.09
CA GLN A 94 28.21 63.43 59.52
C GLN A 94 27.09 62.52 60.02
N PHE A 95 27.43 61.38 60.64
CA PHE A 95 26.46 60.37 61.11
C PHE A 95 25.45 59.94 60.03
N GLY A 96 25.89 59.83 58.78
CA GLY A 96 25.04 59.46 57.63
C GLY A 96 24.22 60.61 57.01
N ILE A 97 24.23 61.82 57.58
CA ILE A 97 23.50 62.99 57.05
C ILE A 97 24.41 63.82 56.13
N CYS A 98 23.95 64.19 54.93
CA CYS A 98 24.74 65.00 54.01
C CYS A 98 24.68 66.49 54.35
N LEU A 99 25.85 67.13 54.40
CA LEU A 99 26.01 68.57 54.67
C LEU A 99 26.37 69.36 53.40
N GLN A 100 26.95 68.70 52.39
CA GLN A 100 27.32 69.31 51.12
C GLN A 100 27.28 68.29 49.98
N CYS A 101 26.55 68.60 48.91
CA CYS A 101 26.48 67.78 47.69
C CYS A 101 27.66 68.01 46.74
N GLN A 102 27.82 67.12 45.76
CA GLN A 102 28.72 67.30 44.62
C GLN A 102 28.14 68.32 43.62
N ASP A 103 28.99 68.88 42.75
CA ASP A 103 28.58 69.87 41.74
C ASP A 103 27.50 69.28 40.81
N GLY A 104 26.44 70.06 40.54
CA GLY A 104 25.26 69.61 39.77
C GLY A 104 24.09 69.13 40.63
N PHE A 105 24.25 69.06 41.95
CA PHE A 105 23.19 68.64 42.88
C PHE A 105 22.93 69.72 43.95
N PHE A 106 21.69 69.82 44.42
CA PHE A 106 21.28 70.64 45.55
C PHE A 106 20.75 69.80 46.71
N ILE A 107 20.90 70.28 47.94
CA ILE A 107 20.37 69.60 49.12
C ILE A 107 18.86 69.87 49.19
N ASN A 108 18.06 68.81 49.21
CA ASN A 108 16.62 68.90 49.43
C ASN A 108 16.27 68.97 50.93
N ASP A 109 14.99 69.17 51.25
CA ASP A 109 14.52 69.30 52.63
C ASP A 109 14.78 68.06 53.52
N ASN A 110 15.08 66.91 52.90
CA ASN A 110 15.41 65.65 53.58
C ASN A 110 16.92 65.41 53.70
N PHE A 111 17.75 66.41 53.43
CA PHE A 111 19.23 66.33 53.45
C PHE A 111 19.83 65.36 52.43
N ASN A 112 19.10 65.08 51.35
CA ASN A 112 19.58 64.31 50.20
C ASN A 112 19.97 65.24 49.05
N CYS A 113 20.82 64.75 48.16
CA CYS A 113 21.30 65.49 47.01
C CYS A 113 20.46 65.19 45.76
N ASP A 114 19.59 66.12 45.37
CA ASP A 114 18.77 66.02 44.15
C ASP A 114 19.45 66.80 43.00
N PRO A 115 19.40 66.30 41.75
CA PRO A 115 20.04 66.95 40.60
C PRO A 115 19.31 68.25 40.22
N LEU A 116 20.08 69.25 39.77
CA LEU A 116 19.56 70.47 39.18
C LEU A 116 19.14 70.21 37.73
N CYS A 117 17.98 70.71 37.32
CA CYS A 117 17.45 70.51 35.98
C CYS A 117 17.05 71.85 35.35
N GLY A 118 17.24 72.00 34.04
CA GLY A 118 17.19 73.30 33.37
C GLY A 118 18.58 73.93 33.21
N ASP A 119 19.66 73.26 33.62
CA ASP A 119 21.01 73.82 33.70
C ASP A 119 21.89 73.50 32.47
N GLY A 120 21.36 72.71 31.54
CA GLY A 120 22.00 72.30 30.30
C GLY A 120 22.85 71.03 30.41
N ASN A 121 22.87 70.37 31.57
CA ASN A 121 23.70 69.19 31.81
C ASN A 121 22.87 68.00 32.32
N LEU A 122 22.64 67.01 31.46
CA LEU A 122 22.04 65.75 31.89
C LEU A 122 23.04 64.93 32.72
N ILE A 123 22.78 64.72 34.02
CA ILE A 123 23.68 63.96 34.90
C ILE A 123 23.37 62.44 34.84
N PRO A 124 24.29 61.60 34.31
CA PRO A 124 24.07 60.15 34.23
C PRO A 124 24.04 59.48 35.61
N TYR A 125 23.15 58.50 35.79
CA TYR A 125 22.87 57.77 37.04
C TYR A 125 22.21 58.62 38.15
N SER A 126 21.58 59.73 37.80
CA SER A 126 20.74 60.55 38.69
C SER A 126 19.24 60.41 38.37
N THR A 127 18.37 61.10 39.10
CA THR A 127 16.93 61.17 38.84
C THR A 127 16.54 62.11 37.71
N GLU A 128 17.49 62.85 37.14
CA GLU A 128 17.29 63.73 35.99
C GLU A 128 17.32 62.91 34.70
N GLN A 129 16.17 62.83 34.02
CA GLN A 129 16.03 62.00 32.82
C GLN A 129 16.03 62.81 31.52
N CYS A 130 15.63 64.07 31.59
CA CYS A 130 15.53 64.97 30.44
C CYS A 130 15.77 66.42 30.83
N GLU A 131 16.17 67.22 29.83
CA GLU A 131 16.49 68.64 29.98
C GLU A 131 15.38 69.51 29.37
N LEU A 132 15.04 70.62 30.05
CA LEU A 132 14.07 71.61 29.57
C LEU A 132 14.77 72.56 28.60
N THR A 133 14.53 72.40 27.30
CA THR A 133 15.13 73.30 26.29
C THR A 133 14.50 74.70 26.34
N VAL A 134 15.34 75.73 26.27
CA VAL A 134 14.99 77.16 26.44
C VAL A 134 14.01 77.70 25.37
N ASN A 135 13.64 76.89 24.37
CA ASN A 135 12.81 77.31 23.23
C ASN A 135 11.50 76.50 23.04
N GLY A 136 11.05 75.71 24.02
CA GLY A 136 9.66 75.22 24.07
C GLY A 136 9.21 74.30 22.93
N GLU A 137 10.13 73.60 22.26
CA GLU A 137 9.81 72.55 21.27
C GLU A 137 10.50 71.23 21.63
N SER A 138 10.31 70.79 22.86
CA SER A 138 10.34 69.38 23.21
C SER A 138 9.19 69.09 24.18
N ASP A 139 8.01 68.76 23.63
CA ASP A 139 6.76 68.44 24.33
C ASP A 139 6.82 67.15 25.20
N ASN A 140 8.02 66.72 25.60
CA ASN A 140 8.28 65.38 26.11
C ASN A 140 9.00 65.38 27.48
N CYS A 141 9.12 66.53 28.16
CA CYS A 141 9.76 66.62 29.47
C CYS A 141 8.97 67.53 30.42
N GLN A 142 8.53 67.00 31.56
CA GLN A 142 7.87 67.75 32.63
C GLN A 142 8.51 67.38 33.96
N GLU A 143 8.91 68.38 34.75
CA GLU A 143 9.63 68.18 36.03
C GLU A 143 10.84 67.24 35.88
N CYS A 144 11.61 67.39 34.79
CA CYS A 144 12.89 66.69 34.57
C CYS A 144 12.74 65.17 34.40
N ARG A 145 11.50 64.74 34.14
CA ARG A 145 11.11 63.39 33.77
C ARG A 145 10.36 63.40 32.45
N PHE A 146 10.45 62.28 31.76
CA PHE A 146 9.71 62.06 30.53
C PHE A 146 8.20 62.05 30.80
N ILE A 147 7.43 62.78 29.99
CA ILE A 147 5.96 62.77 30.06
C ILE A 147 5.44 61.42 29.55
N SER A 148 4.56 60.78 30.31
CA SER A 148 3.87 59.54 29.91
C SER A 148 2.80 59.84 28.86
N ILE A 149 2.81 59.09 27.77
CA ILE A 149 1.84 59.24 26.67
C ILE A 149 0.54 58.50 27.02
N ALA A 150 -0.61 59.15 26.88
CA ALA A 150 -1.93 58.54 27.15
C ALA A 150 -2.20 57.32 26.25
N ASN A 151 -2.80 56.28 26.83
CA ASN A 151 -3.10 55.00 26.16
C ASN A 151 -1.84 54.29 25.60
N CYS A 152 -0.69 54.52 26.24
CA CYS A 152 0.57 53.87 25.92
C CYS A 152 0.92 52.81 26.97
N LYS A 153 1.11 51.58 26.53
CA LYS A 153 1.44 50.43 27.37
C LYS A 153 2.93 50.36 27.70
N THR A 154 3.79 50.66 26.74
CA THR A 154 5.25 50.77 26.97
C THR A 154 5.80 52.02 26.29
N ASP A 155 6.50 52.84 27.06
CA ASP A 155 7.13 54.06 26.60
C ASP A 155 8.65 54.05 26.85
N TYR A 156 9.39 54.77 26.00
CA TYR A 156 10.81 55.01 26.18
C TYR A 156 11.13 56.45 25.78
N LEU A 157 11.62 57.25 26.73
CA LEU A 157 11.98 58.66 26.53
C LEU A 157 10.82 59.48 25.89
N SER A 158 9.58 59.30 26.37
CA SER A 158 8.36 59.93 25.83
C SER A 158 8.09 59.63 24.35
N ILE A 159 8.46 58.43 23.91
CA ILE A 159 8.01 57.84 22.66
C ILE A 159 7.24 56.59 23.04
N CYS A 160 5.97 56.54 22.65
CA CYS A 160 5.18 55.33 22.86
C CYS A 160 5.71 54.23 21.93
N LEU A 161 6.24 53.16 22.51
CA LEU A 161 6.72 52.00 21.77
C LEU A 161 5.57 51.05 21.46
N GLU A 162 4.68 50.84 22.43
CA GLU A 162 3.51 49.97 22.31
C GLU A 162 2.29 50.66 22.92
N CYS A 163 1.24 50.82 22.12
CA CYS A 163 -0.04 51.34 22.60
C CYS A 163 -0.80 50.30 23.42
N GLU A 164 -1.73 50.76 24.25
CA GLU A 164 -2.71 49.88 24.90
C GLU A 164 -3.59 49.19 23.86
N VAL A 165 -4.15 48.05 24.26
CA VAL A 165 -5.02 47.24 23.39
C VAL A 165 -6.27 48.05 23.02
N GLY A 166 -6.59 48.18 21.74
CA GLY A 166 -7.62 49.11 21.23
C GLY A 166 -7.06 50.36 20.54
N TYR A 167 -5.74 50.57 20.57
CA TYR A 167 -5.12 51.80 20.06
C TYR A 167 -3.95 51.51 19.11
N GLN A 168 -3.85 52.31 18.06
CA GLN A 168 -2.77 52.30 17.06
C GLN A 168 -1.87 53.52 17.21
N LYS A 169 -0.60 53.33 16.87
CA LYS A 169 0.40 54.39 16.93
C LYS A 169 0.33 55.27 15.69
N LEU A 170 -0.09 56.53 15.86
CA LEU A 170 -0.02 57.56 14.83
C LEU A 170 1.00 58.63 15.27
N GLY A 171 2.24 58.49 14.81
CA GLY A 171 3.36 59.30 15.30
C GLY A 171 3.83 58.85 16.69
N ASN A 172 3.85 59.77 17.66
CA ASN A 172 4.21 59.46 19.05
C ASN A 172 2.99 59.31 19.98
N ILE A 173 1.77 59.33 19.44
CA ILE A 173 0.51 59.29 20.20
C ILE A 173 -0.31 58.07 19.75
N CYS A 174 -1.04 57.48 20.69
CA CYS A 174 -1.93 56.35 20.46
C CYS A 174 -3.37 56.83 20.20
N PHE A 175 -3.93 56.45 19.05
CA PHE A 175 -5.31 56.75 18.66
C PHE A 175 -6.16 55.48 18.64
N PRO A 176 -7.47 55.55 18.96
CA PRO A 176 -8.39 54.43 18.81
C PRO A 176 -8.22 53.78 17.43
N TYR A 177 -8.06 52.46 17.42
CA TYR A 177 -7.77 51.74 16.19
C TYR A 177 -9.01 51.07 15.64
N CYS A 178 -9.58 51.72 14.63
CA CYS A 178 -10.68 51.14 13.90
C CYS A 178 -10.25 49.97 13.01
N GLY A 179 -10.85 48.82 13.22
CA GLY A 179 -10.59 47.55 12.55
C GLY A 179 -9.91 46.50 13.43
N ASP A 180 -9.90 46.66 14.76
CA ASP A 180 -9.31 45.67 15.69
C ASP A 180 -10.33 44.82 16.47
N LYS A 181 -11.61 45.01 16.19
CA LYS A 181 -12.78 44.37 16.81
C LYS A 181 -13.02 44.74 18.26
N LEU A 182 -12.32 45.76 18.77
CA LEU A 182 -12.60 46.34 20.07
C LEU A 182 -13.46 47.58 19.84
N ILE A 183 -14.44 47.79 20.71
CA ILE A 183 -15.30 48.98 20.63
C ILE A 183 -15.02 49.79 21.88
N LEU A 184 -14.29 50.89 21.70
CA LEU A 184 -14.07 51.87 22.75
C LEU A 184 -15.32 52.78 22.83
N GLU A 185 -16.26 52.47 23.72
CA GLU A 185 -17.61 53.09 23.81
C GLU A 185 -17.67 54.63 23.80
N GLN A 186 -16.57 55.32 24.11
CA GLN A 186 -16.49 56.79 24.10
C GLN A 186 -15.95 57.37 22.78
N TYR A 187 -15.37 56.54 21.90
CA TYR A 187 -14.65 56.93 20.70
C TYR A 187 -15.13 56.20 19.43
N GLU A 188 -15.66 54.98 19.56
CA GLU A 188 -16.06 54.12 18.45
C GLU A 188 -17.52 53.67 18.62
N ASP A 189 -18.34 53.84 17.58
CA ASP A 189 -19.74 53.39 17.61
C ASP A 189 -19.87 51.91 17.23
N CYS A 190 -18.88 51.40 16.48
CA CYS A 190 -18.74 50.03 16.02
C CYS A 190 -17.28 49.77 15.60
N ASP A 191 -16.91 48.49 15.52
CA ASP A 191 -15.66 48.02 14.92
C ASP A 191 -15.90 46.59 14.42
N ASP A 192 -15.81 46.38 13.10
CA ASP A 192 -16.02 45.07 12.45
C ASP A 192 -14.71 44.38 12.05
N GLY A 193 -13.57 44.89 12.54
CA GLY A 193 -12.28 44.29 12.31
C GLY A 193 -11.65 44.63 10.96
N ASN A 194 -12.20 45.61 10.22
CA ASN A 194 -11.60 46.10 8.99
C ASN A 194 -11.93 47.60 8.73
N LEU A 195 -11.53 48.13 7.57
CA LEU A 195 -11.78 49.52 7.14
C LEU A 195 -12.42 49.56 5.75
N GLN A 196 -13.28 48.59 5.43
CA GLN A 196 -13.95 48.50 4.15
C GLN A 196 -15.22 49.34 4.21
N PRO A 197 -15.49 50.20 3.22
CA PRO A 197 -16.73 50.95 3.21
C PRO A 197 -17.92 50.04 2.88
N TYR A 198 -19.08 50.33 3.48
CA TYR A 198 -20.39 49.71 3.24
C TYR A 198 -20.60 48.27 3.72
N ASP A 199 -19.78 47.75 4.63
CA ASP A 199 -19.88 46.39 5.17
C ASP A 199 -20.54 46.30 6.56
N GLY A 200 -20.91 47.45 7.14
CA GLY A 200 -21.58 47.55 8.43
C GLY A 200 -20.95 48.61 9.33
N CYS A 201 -19.62 48.73 9.31
CA CYS A 201 -18.88 49.71 10.10
C CYS A 201 -17.67 50.27 9.36
N PHE A 202 -17.72 51.54 8.99
CA PHE A 202 -16.61 52.20 8.31
C PHE A 202 -16.19 53.46 9.07
N GLU A 203 -14.88 53.64 9.26
CA GLU A 203 -14.32 54.73 10.10
C GLU A 203 -14.96 54.79 11.50
N CYS A 204 -15.28 53.62 12.06
CA CYS A 204 -15.84 53.43 13.41
C CYS A 204 -17.21 54.10 13.60
N LYS A 205 -17.93 54.21 12.49
CA LYS A 205 -19.33 54.63 12.40
C LYS A 205 -20.14 53.60 11.61
N PHE A 206 -21.37 53.34 12.07
CA PHE A 206 -22.26 52.41 11.40
C PHE A 206 -22.58 52.88 9.98
N GLN A 207 -22.37 52.01 8.99
CA GLN A 207 -22.64 52.29 7.57
C GLN A 207 -23.28 51.05 6.91
N CYS A 208 -24.44 51.21 6.26
CA CYS A 208 -25.13 50.13 5.52
C CYS A 208 -24.85 50.26 4.00
N ILE A 209 -24.99 49.17 3.21
CA ILE A 209 -24.90 49.25 1.73
C ILE A 209 -26.01 50.14 1.15
N GLU A 210 -25.73 50.72 -0.02
CA GLU A 210 -26.63 51.58 -0.80
C GLU A 210 -28.01 50.97 -1.12
N ASP A 211 -28.15 49.66 -1.27
CA ASP A 211 -29.41 48.95 -1.61
C ASP A 211 -30.24 48.51 -0.37
N CYS A 212 -29.94 49.03 0.82
CA CYS A 212 -30.65 48.65 2.05
C CYS A 212 -32.03 49.33 2.22
N ASN A 213 -33.12 48.56 2.23
CA ASN A 213 -34.47 49.10 2.47
C ASN A 213 -34.72 49.54 3.93
N ILE A 214 -34.12 48.89 4.93
CA ILE A 214 -34.23 49.24 6.37
C ILE A 214 -32.89 48.97 7.06
N CYS A 215 -32.22 50.03 7.52
CA CYS A 215 -30.92 49.97 8.21
C CYS A 215 -31.08 50.31 9.70
N GLU A 216 -30.75 49.37 10.60
CA GLU A 216 -30.66 49.61 12.04
C GLU A 216 -29.26 49.25 12.54
N ARG A 217 -28.51 50.25 13.09
CA ARG A 217 -27.17 50.07 13.68
C ARG A 217 -26.19 49.28 12.77
N GLY A 218 -26.10 49.67 11.49
CA GLY A 218 -25.19 49.04 10.52
C GLY A 218 -25.66 47.69 10.00
N GLN A 219 -26.80 47.17 10.46
CA GLN A 219 -27.37 45.93 9.96
C GLN A 219 -28.57 46.23 9.06
N CYS A 220 -28.50 45.72 7.84
CA CYS A 220 -29.60 45.79 6.91
C CYS A 220 -30.58 44.64 7.15
N ILE A 221 -31.84 44.95 7.45
CA ILE A 221 -32.89 43.94 7.68
C ILE A 221 -33.72 43.81 6.39
N LEU A 222 -33.33 42.87 5.55
CA LEU A 222 -34.03 42.50 4.31
C LEU A 222 -34.58 41.08 4.45
N LYS A 223 -35.80 40.82 3.98
CA LYS A 223 -36.40 39.48 3.98
C LYS A 223 -36.57 38.98 2.54
N CYS A 224 -35.76 38.00 2.15
CA CYS A 224 -35.69 37.43 0.81
C CYS A 224 -36.67 36.26 0.60
N GLU A 225 -37.00 35.96 -0.66
CA GLU A 225 -37.81 34.79 -1.07
C GLU A 225 -36.97 33.49 -1.05
N ILE A 226 -37.61 32.32 -1.09
CA ILE A 226 -36.90 31.01 -1.00
C ILE A 226 -36.03 30.79 -2.25
N GLY A 227 -34.76 30.41 -2.07
CA GLY A 227 -33.74 30.32 -3.13
C GLY A 227 -32.85 31.56 -3.24
N TYR A 228 -33.12 32.60 -2.44
CA TYR A 228 -32.29 33.80 -2.38
C TYR A 228 -31.77 33.99 -0.96
N GLU A 229 -30.47 34.19 -0.81
CA GLU A 229 -29.88 34.56 0.46
C GLU A 229 -29.61 36.07 0.48
N PHE A 230 -29.68 36.62 1.69
CA PHE A 230 -29.34 38.01 1.89
C PHE A 230 -27.82 38.12 1.95
N ALA A 231 -27.21 38.38 0.79
CA ALA A 231 -25.78 38.55 0.61
C ALA A 231 -25.50 39.83 -0.19
N ASN A 232 -24.40 40.52 0.13
CA ASN A 232 -24.04 41.83 -0.43
C ASN A 232 -25.21 42.85 -0.42
N ASN A 233 -26.05 42.76 0.62
CA ASN A 233 -27.10 43.73 0.94
C ASN A 233 -28.13 43.94 -0.20
N GLY A 234 -28.33 42.87 -0.97
CA GLY A 234 -29.50 42.59 -1.77
C GLY A 234 -29.93 41.12 -1.56
N CYS A 235 -30.99 40.68 -2.24
CA CYS A 235 -31.31 39.26 -2.31
C CYS A 235 -30.60 38.69 -3.53
N LEU A 236 -29.54 37.92 -3.31
CA LEU A 236 -28.77 37.26 -4.37
C LEU A 236 -29.18 35.80 -4.46
N SER A 237 -29.18 35.28 -5.69
CA SER A 237 -29.39 33.86 -5.93
C SER A 237 -28.23 33.05 -5.34
N VAL A 238 -28.54 31.90 -4.74
CA VAL A 238 -27.56 31.08 -4.01
C VAL A 238 -27.08 29.95 -4.89
N CYS A 239 -25.86 30.07 -5.43
CA CYS A 239 -25.25 28.99 -6.20
C CYS A 239 -24.71 27.91 -5.24
N GLY A 240 -25.18 26.67 -5.42
CA GLY A 240 -24.81 25.50 -4.64
C GLY A 240 -25.93 24.94 -3.75
N ASP A 241 -27.13 25.54 -3.75
CA ASP A 241 -28.25 25.21 -2.87
C ASP A 241 -29.26 24.22 -3.48
N GLN A 242 -29.02 23.81 -4.73
CA GLN A 242 -29.86 22.90 -5.54
C GLN A 242 -31.21 23.49 -5.96
N ILE A 243 -31.40 24.81 -5.88
CA ILE A 243 -32.64 25.52 -6.21
C ILE A 243 -32.37 26.51 -7.35
N ILE A 244 -32.91 26.24 -8.55
CA ILE A 244 -32.71 27.09 -9.72
C ILE A 244 -33.62 28.34 -9.65
N THR A 245 -33.01 29.52 -9.47
CA THR A 245 -33.68 30.83 -9.43
C THR A 245 -33.78 31.49 -10.81
N LYS A 246 -34.30 32.73 -10.90
CA LYS A 246 -34.46 33.44 -12.19
C LYS A 246 -33.14 33.98 -12.76
N GLU A 247 -32.14 34.15 -11.92
CA GLU A 247 -30.82 34.68 -12.29
C GLU A 247 -29.75 33.57 -12.43
N GLU A 248 -30.10 32.31 -12.15
CA GLU A 248 -29.23 31.13 -12.30
C GLU A 248 -29.71 30.21 -13.43
N ASP A 249 -28.83 29.91 -14.39
CA ASP A 249 -29.09 28.92 -15.44
C ASP A 249 -28.76 27.48 -15.00
N CYS A 250 -27.91 27.30 -13.96
CA CYS A 250 -27.62 26.02 -13.30
C CYS A 250 -27.01 26.21 -11.89
N ASP A 251 -27.20 25.21 -11.03
CA ASP A 251 -26.62 25.08 -9.68
C ASP A 251 -26.07 23.66 -9.54
N ASP A 252 -24.74 23.53 -9.40
CA ASP A 252 -24.01 22.26 -9.36
C ASP A 252 -23.63 21.81 -7.93
N GLY A 253 -24.28 22.40 -6.92
CA GLY A 253 -24.05 22.07 -5.52
C GLY A 253 -22.72 22.62 -4.95
N ASN A 254 -21.99 23.44 -5.71
CA ASN A 254 -20.83 24.17 -5.23
C ASN A 254 -20.97 25.67 -5.50
N THR A 255 -20.12 26.47 -4.86
CA THR A 255 -20.29 27.92 -4.75
C THR A 255 -19.47 28.71 -5.78
N ILE A 256 -19.00 28.07 -6.86
CA ILE A 256 -18.12 28.69 -7.84
C ILE A 256 -18.93 29.15 -9.06
N ILE A 257 -18.66 30.38 -9.54
CA ILE A 257 -19.51 31.11 -10.49
C ILE A 257 -19.03 30.85 -11.92
N PHE A 258 -19.91 30.34 -12.79
CA PHE A 258 -19.66 30.02 -14.22
C PHE A 258 -18.61 28.95 -14.51
N ASP A 259 -18.28 28.09 -13.55
CA ASP A 259 -17.27 27.05 -13.69
C ASP A 259 -17.77 25.68 -13.25
N GLY A 260 -18.84 25.21 -13.88
CA GLY A 260 -18.97 23.76 -14.03
C GLY A 260 -17.59 23.25 -14.52
N GLN A 261 -16.85 22.55 -13.65
CA GLN A 261 -15.39 22.63 -13.67
C GLN A 261 -14.80 22.26 -15.06
N ASN A 262 -14.03 23.16 -15.67
CA ASN A 262 -13.46 23.06 -17.03
C ASN A 262 -14.46 23.02 -18.21
N CYS A 263 -15.73 23.38 -17.97
CA CYS A 263 -16.81 23.48 -18.95
C CYS A 263 -16.93 24.89 -19.56
N PHE A 264 -17.03 24.97 -20.88
CA PHE A 264 -17.19 26.19 -21.67
C PHE A 264 -18.66 26.52 -22.01
N ASP A 265 -19.54 25.51 -22.09
CA ASP A 265 -20.96 25.68 -22.42
C ASP A 265 -21.80 24.72 -21.56
N CYS A 266 -22.65 25.27 -20.69
CA CYS A 266 -23.49 24.52 -19.75
C CYS A 266 -24.96 24.85 -20.01
N TYR A 267 -25.81 23.84 -20.13
CA TYR A 267 -27.26 24.02 -20.26
C TYR A 267 -27.97 23.12 -19.26
N GLN A 268 -28.76 23.69 -18.36
CA GLN A 268 -29.54 22.96 -17.34
C GLN A 268 -28.69 21.97 -16.53
N GLY A 269 -27.48 22.36 -16.12
CA GLY A 269 -26.60 21.53 -15.27
C GLY A 269 -25.86 20.40 -16.00
N THR A 270 -25.88 20.37 -17.33
CA THR A 270 -25.10 19.45 -18.16
C THR A 270 -24.02 20.23 -18.89
N CYS A 271 -22.75 19.85 -18.70
CA CYS A 271 -21.67 20.40 -19.51
C CYS A 271 -21.79 19.89 -20.95
N LEU A 272 -22.02 20.79 -21.91
CA LEU A 272 -22.17 20.48 -23.33
C LEU A 272 -20.84 20.59 -24.10
N LYS A 273 -19.89 21.39 -23.58
CA LYS A 273 -18.61 21.62 -24.25
C LYS A 273 -17.53 21.99 -23.25
N CYS A 274 -16.36 21.35 -23.32
CA CYS A 274 -15.19 21.68 -22.50
C CYS A 274 -14.25 22.67 -23.20
N ASN A 275 -13.32 23.27 -22.45
CA ASN A 275 -12.25 24.12 -22.99
C ASN A 275 -11.33 23.36 -23.97
N TYR A 276 -10.61 24.07 -24.85
CA TYR A 276 -9.76 23.49 -25.92
C TYR A 276 -8.67 22.49 -25.47
N GLN A 277 -8.39 22.38 -24.16
CA GLN A 277 -7.42 21.44 -23.59
C GLN A 277 -8.07 20.27 -22.83
N TYR A 278 -9.40 20.22 -22.77
CA TYR A 278 -10.17 19.30 -21.93
C TYR A 278 -11.22 18.55 -22.77
N GLN A 279 -11.39 17.25 -22.51
CA GLN A 279 -12.40 16.40 -23.15
C GLN A 279 -13.56 16.13 -22.18
N LEU A 280 -14.79 16.09 -22.72
CA LEU A 280 -16.03 15.86 -21.98
C LEU A 280 -16.23 14.36 -21.78
N LEU A 281 -16.21 13.90 -20.53
CA LEU A 281 -16.49 12.51 -20.14
C LEU A 281 -17.99 12.23 -20.10
N ILE A 282 -18.42 10.96 -20.15
CA ILE A 282 -19.84 10.56 -19.98
C ILE A 282 -20.42 11.04 -18.65
N SER A 283 -19.58 11.26 -17.64
CA SER A 283 -19.99 11.85 -16.36
C SER A 283 -20.29 13.36 -16.44
N ASN A 284 -20.26 13.97 -17.63
CA ASN A 284 -20.37 15.42 -17.88
C ASN A 284 -19.27 16.24 -17.20
N GLN A 285 -18.10 15.64 -16.98
CA GLN A 285 -16.91 16.27 -16.41
C GLN A 285 -15.83 16.48 -17.46
N CYS A 286 -15.07 17.57 -17.34
CA CYS A 286 -14.05 17.96 -18.30
C CYS A 286 -12.63 17.65 -17.77
N LYS A 287 -11.87 16.76 -18.42
CA LYS A 287 -10.48 16.38 -18.04
C LYS A 287 -9.47 16.73 -19.12
N GLN A 288 -8.28 17.18 -18.72
CA GLN A 288 -7.19 17.62 -19.60
C GLN A 288 -6.66 16.43 -20.43
N GLN A 289 -6.57 16.56 -21.76
CA GLN A 289 -6.25 15.44 -22.67
C GLN A 289 -4.77 15.39 -23.08
N LEU A 290 -4.31 14.15 -23.36
CA LEU A 290 -3.20 13.68 -24.21
C LEU A 290 -1.96 13.09 -23.53
N ASP A 291 -2.13 12.29 -22.48
CA ASP A 291 -1.08 11.36 -22.08
C ASP A 291 -1.67 9.97 -21.88
N CYS A 292 -1.16 9.01 -22.66
CA CYS A 292 -1.50 7.61 -22.52
C CYS A 292 -1.19 7.10 -21.10
N GLY A 293 -2.04 6.29 -20.51
CA GLY A 293 -1.80 5.75 -19.17
C GLY A 293 -2.41 6.61 -18.06
N ASP A 294 -3.43 7.39 -18.38
CA ASP A 294 -4.19 8.20 -17.43
C ASP A 294 -5.45 7.47 -16.90
N GLY A 295 -5.67 6.24 -17.38
CA GLY A 295 -6.74 5.34 -17.01
C GLY A 295 -8.06 5.59 -17.75
N LEU A 296 -8.09 6.41 -18.79
CA LEU A 296 -9.30 6.75 -19.53
C LEU A 296 -9.15 6.42 -21.02
N LEU A 297 -9.86 5.38 -21.48
CA LEU A 297 -9.88 5.07 -22.92
C LEU A 297 -10.62 6.14 -23.74
N GLN A 298 -9.88 6.82 -24.62
CA GLN A 298 -10.39 7.85 -25.53
C GLN A 298 -10.54 7.33 -26.98
N GLU A 299 -11.30 8.03 -27.85
CA GLU A 299 -11.50 7.60 -29.26
C GLU A 299 -10.20 7.48 -30.09
N GLN A 300 -9.10 8.07 -29.62
CA GLN A 300 -7.80 8.08 -30.31
C GLN A 300 -6.83 7.02 -29.77
N GLU A 301 -7.23 6.27 -28.75
CA GLU A 301 -6.42 5.25 -28.07
C GLU A 301 -7.05 3.87 -28.30
N ASP A 302 -6.23 2.86 -28.57
CA ASP A 302 -6.73 1.48 -28.67
C ASP A 302 -6.86 0.85 -27.27
N CYS A 303 -6.13 1.36 -26.28
CA CYS A 303 -6.17 0.97 -24.87
C CYS A 303 -5.62 2.09 -23.97
N ASP A 304 -5.98 2.07 -22.68
CA ASP A 304 -5.32 2.83 -21.60
C ASP A 304 -5.46 2.03 -20.29
N ASP A 305 -4.39 1.40 -19.82
CA ASP A 305 -4.38 0.60 -18.59
C ASP A 305 -3.90 1.37 -17.33
N GLY A 306 -3.86 2.71 -17.42
CA GLY A 306 -3.53 3.60 -16.31
C GLY A 306 -2.03 3.69 -16.00
N ASN A 307 -1.16 3.22 -16.89
CA ASN A 307 0.28 3.40 -16.74
C ASN A 307 1.05 3.39 -18.09
N PHE A 308 2.39 3.51 -18.05
CA PHE A 308 3.27 3.56 -19.23
C PHE A 308 4.21 2.35 -19.34
N LEU A 309 3.98 1.31 -18.54
CA LEU A 309 4.80 0.10 -18.59
C LEU A 309 4.53 -0.62 -19.91
N ALA A 310 5.53 -1.37 -20.35
CA ALA A 310 5.34 -2.32 -21.43
C ALA A 310 5.13 -3.70 -20.79
N THR A 311 4.51 -4.63 -21.51
CA THR A 311 4.25 -6.02 -21.14
C THR A 311 3.09 -6.28 -20.16
N ASP A 312 2.25 -5.30 -19.90
CA ASP A 312 0.95 -5.40 -19.22
C ASP A 312 -0.24 -5.22 -20.16
N GLY A 313 0.02 -5.03 -21.45
CA GLY A 313 -0.95 -5.15 -22.53
C GLY A 313 -1.34 -3.84 -23.20
N CYS A 314 -0.95 -2.70 -22.64
CA CYS A 314 -1.11 -1.41 -23.29
C CYS A 314 0.20 -0.64 -23.32
N LYS A 315 0.68 -0.28 -24.52
CA LYS A 315 1.90 0.53 -24.65
C LYS A 315 1.71 1.59 -25.73
N ASP A 316 2.08 2.83 -25.41
CA ASP A 316 1.93 3.98 -26.31
C ASP A 316 0.48 4.08 -26.85
N CYS A 317 -0.49 3.67 -26.02
CA CYS A 317 -1.93 3.61 -26.30
C CYS A 317 -2.32 2.72 -27.47
N LEU A 318 -1.46 1.74 -27.72
CA LEU A 318 -1.67 0.64 -28.64
C LEU A 318 -1.71 -0.66 -27.85
N ILE A 319 -2.67 -1.52 -28.18
CA ILE A 319 -2.75 -2.86 -27.60
C ILE A 319 -1.49 -3.63 -28.00
N GLU A 320 -0.78 -4.17 -27.01
CA GLU A 320 0.42 -4.95 -27.27
C GLU A 320 0.11 -6.29 -27.96
N GLN A 321 1.09 -6.84 -28.67
CA GLN A 321 0.89 -8.09 -29.41
C GLN A 321 0.49 -9.25 -28.48
N ASN A 322 -0.57 -9.97 -28.82
CA ASN A 322 -1.17 -11.05 -28.03
C ASN A 322 -1.81 -10.58 -26.71
N TRP A 323 -2.35 -9.36 -26.66
CA TRP A 323 -3.17 -8.88 -25.57
C TRP A 323 -4.58 -8.54 -26.06
N VAL A 324 -5.60 -8.81 -25.24
CA VAL A 324 -6.95 -8.24 -25.40
C VAL A 324 -7.15 -7.30 -24.22
N CYS A 325 -7.46 -6.05 -24.53
CA CYS A 325 -7.89 -5.06 -23.56
C CYS A 325 -9.41 -4.92 -23.65
N MET A 326 -10.09 -5.11 -22.52
CA MET A 326 -11.54 -4.91 -22.40
C MET A 326 -11.83 -3.64 -21.61
N THR A 327 -12.76 -2.83 -22.10
CA THR A 327 -13.32 -1.68 -21.39
C THR A 327 -14.81 -1.87 -21.18
N ILE A 328 -15.30 -1.38 -20.05
CA ILE A 328 -16.72 -1.50 -19.67
C ILE A 328 -17.52 -0.32 -20.25
N THR A 329 -16.88 0.86 -20.38
CA THR A 329 -17.42 2.09 -20.99
C THR A 329 -16.29 2.90 -21.63
N THR A 330 -16.62 3.82 -22.55
CA THR A 330 -15.69 4.92 -22.88
C THR A 330 -15.39 5.68 -21.57
N ASP A 331 -14.16 6.19 -21.40
CA ASP A 331 -13.67 6.81 -20.16
C ASP A 331 -13.43 5.84 -18.98
N SER A 332 -13.11 4.56 -19.23
CA SER A 332 -12.73 3.61 -18.19
C SER A 332 -11.37 2.95 -18.46
N LEU A 333 -10.72 2.48 -17.40
CA LEU A 333 -9.42 1.81 -17.51
C LEU A 333 -9.57 0.50 -18.31
N SER A 334 -8.63 0.30 -19.22
CA SER A 334 -8.51 -0.91 -20.03
C SER A 334 -7.95 -2.04 -19.21
N GLN A 335 -8.74 -3.08 -19.01
CA GLN A 335 -8.27 -4.31 -18.40
C GLN A 335 -7.68 -5.20 -19.48
N CYS A 336 -6.35 -5.22 -19.55
CA CYS A 336 -5.61 -6.00 -20.52
C CYS A 336 -5.27 -7.40 -19.97
N SER A 337 -5.48 -8.41 -20.80
CA SER A 337 -5.18 -9.80 -20.50
C SER A 337 -4.36 -10.43 -21.61
N PHE A 338 -3.30 -11.14 -21.22
CA PHE A 338 -2.42 -11.82 -22.17
C PHE A 338 -3.16 -13.00 -22.81
N ILE A 339 -3.32 -12.94 -24.12
CA ILE A 339 -3.94 -13.98 -24.92
C ILE A 339 -2.92 -15.08 -25.18
N LYS A 340 -3.10 -16.22 -24.51
CA LYS A 340 -2.32 -17.41 -24.81
C LYS A 340 -2.94 -18.14 -26.00
N ALA A 341 -2.29 -18.08 -27.16
CA ALA A 341 -2.70 -18.81 -28.35
C ALA A 341 -2.80 -20.34 -28.10
N PRO A 342 -3.80 -21.02 -28.69
CA PRO A 342 -3.89 -22.46 -28.59
C PRO A 342 -2.75 -23.13 -29.36
N ASN A 343 -2.35 -24.30 -28.91
CA ASN A 343 -1.33 -25.13 -29.54
C ASN A 343 -1.90 -26.51 -29.88
N LEU A 344 -1.53 -27.02 -31.05
CA LEU A 344 -1.84 -28.38 -31.47
C LEU A 344 -0.95 -29.38 -30.72
N LEU A 345 -1.56 -30.37 -30.09
CA LEU A 345 -0.90 -31.47 -29.40
C LEU A 345 -1.12 -32.75 -30.19
N ILE A 346 -0.03 -33.46 -30.52
CA ILE A 346 -0.10 -34.73 -31.23
C ILE A 346 0.72 -35.79 -30.47
N ASN A 347 0.08 -36.92 -30.18
CA ASN A 347 0.67 -37.98 -29.38
C ASN A 347 0.53 -39.34 -30.09
N TYR A 348 1.62 -40.10 -30.12
CA TYR A 348 1.58 -41.47 -30.60
C TYR A 348 0.91 -42.37 -29.56
N LEU A 349 -0.14 -43.10 -29.94
CA LEU A 349 -0.87 -43.97 -29.02
C LEU A 349 -0.31 -45.40 -29.07
N ASN A 350 -0.54 -46.10 -30.17
CA ASN A 350 -0.16 -47.50 -30.32
C ASN A 350 -0.06 -47.91 -31.80
N ILE A 351 0.41 -49.15 -32.01
CA ILE A 351 0.46 -49.85 -33.30
C ILE A 351 -0.22 -51.20 -33.18
N THR A 352 -1.11 -51.50 -34.13
CA THR A 352 -1.70 -52.83 -34.30
C THR A 352 -1.43 -53.28 -35.73
N GLN A 353 -0.62 -54.33 -35.89
CA GLN A 353 -0.20 -54.82 -37.21
C GLN A 353 0.38 -53.67 -38.08
N ASN A 354 -0.24 -53.37 -39.22
CA ASN A 354 0.15 -52.31 -40.15
C ASN A 354 -0.53 -50.95 -39.88
N LYS A 355 -1.35 -50.84 -38.83
CA LYS A 355 -2.10 -49.64 -38.44
C LYS A 355 -1.47 -48.96 -37.24
N GLN A 356 -1.36 -47.64 -37.30
CA GLN A 356 -0.80 -46.80 -36.25
C GLN A 356 -1.83 -45.75 -35.85
N TYR A 357 -1.95 -45.49 -34.55
CA TYR A 357 -2.94 -44.54 -34.03
C TYR A 357 -2.25 -43.35 -33.38
N ILE A 358 -2.70 -42.16 -33.73
CA ILE A 358 -2.17 -40.89 -33.25
C ILE A 358 -3.34 -40.06 -32.72
N SER A 359 -3.21 -39.56 -31.51
CA SER A 359 -4.15 -38.61 -30.91
C SER A 359 -3.79 -37.19 -31.36
N ILE A 360 -4.82 -36.41 -31.70
CA ILE A 360 -4.75 -34.99 -32.04
C ILE A 360 -5.66 -34.25 -31.08
N GLN A 361 -5.10 -33.32 -30.33
CA GLN A 361 -5.77 -32.56 -29.28
C GLN A 361 -5.31 -31.10 -29.28
N PHE A 362 -6.01 -30.25 -28.54
CA PHE A 362 -5.60 -28.89 -28.27
C PHE A 362 -5.28 -28.72 -26.78
N ASN A 363 -4.30 -27.88 -26.46
CA ASN A 363 -3.94 -27.60 -25.05
C ASN A 363 -5.00 -26.81 -24.27
N GLN A 364 -5.99 -26.24 -24.95
CA GLN A 364 -7.11 -25.49 -24.40
C GLN A 364 -8.34 -25.62 -25.32
N LYS A 365 -9.50 -25.12 -24.86
CA LYS A 365 -10.72 -25.14 -25.68
C LYS A 365 -10.60 -24.18 -26.86
N VAL A 366 -11.15 -24.60 -27.99
CA VAL A 366 -11.09 -23.88 -29.26
C VAL A 366 -12.48 -23.85 -29.90
N LYS A 367 -12.68 -22.90 -30.82
CA LYS A 367 -13.86 -22.74 -31.67
C LYS A 367 -13.40 -22.48 -33.12
N ILE A 368 -14.28 -22.73 -34.07
CA ILE A 368 -14.09 -22.39 -35.48
C ILE A 368 -15.09 -21.33 -35.92
N GLN A 369 -14.69 -20.48 -36.88
CA GLN A 369 -15.52 -19.41 -37.41
C GLN A 369 -16.21 -19.77 -38.74
N THR A 370 -15.87 -20.91 -39.35
CA THR A 370 -16.49 -21.35 -40.61
C THR A 370 -17.53 -22.44 -40.37
N ALA A 371 -18.46 -22.61 -41.31
CA ALA A 371 -19.55 -23.58 -41.20
C ALA A 371 -19.12 -25.05 -41.36
N GLN A 372 -17.88 -25.31 -41.81
CA GLN A 372 -17.38 -26.67 -41.99
C GLN A 372 -16.75 -27.19 -40.70
N PRO A 373 -17.06 -28.44 -40.28
CA PRO A 373 -16.48 -29.01 -39.08
C PRO A 373 -14.96 -29.18 -39.23
N LEU A 374 -14.24 -29.04 -38.12
CA LEU A 374 -12.78 -29.10 -38.12
C LEU A 374 -12.26 -30.45 -38.63
N SER A 375 -12.98 -31.54 -38.39
CA SER A 375 -12.64 -32.88 -38.88
C SER A 375 -12.44 -32.99 -40.40
N GLU A 376 -13.11 -32.15 -41.20
CA GLU A 376 -12.99 -32.15 -42.67
C GLU A 376 -11.78 -31.34 -43.19
N THR A 377 -11.22 -30.45 -42.36
CA THR A 377 -10.15 -29.54 -42.78
C THR A 377 -8.76 -29.99 -42.31
N ILE A 378 -8.69 -31.03 -41.47
CA ILE A 378 -7.43 -31.66 -41.06
C ILE A 378 -6.88 -32.52 -42.20
N ASN A 379 -5.75 -32.10 -42.75
CA ASN A 379 -5.05 -32.79 -43.82
C ASN A 379 -3.83 -33.57 -43.30
N PHE A 380 -3.62 -34.73 -43.91
CA PHE A 380 -2.54 -35.66 -43.56
C PHE A 380 -1.62 -35.86 -44.76
N GLU A 381 -0.32 -35.71 -44.53
CA GLU A 381 0.72 -35.97 -45.52
C GLU A 381 1.85 -36.79 -44.90
N ILE A 382 2.44 -37.71 -45.66
CA ILE A 382 3.63 -38.45 -45.24
C ILE A 382 4.76 -38.15 -46.23
N SER A 383 5.81 -37.46 -45.78
CA SER A 383 6.82 -36.88 -46.68
C SER A 383 7.58 -37.91 -47.53
N ASN A 384 7.68 -39.16 -47.07
CA ASN A 384 8.47 -40.21 -47.73
C ASN A 384 7.60 -41.31 -48.37
N ILE A 385 6.28 -41.11 -48.51
CA ILE A 385 5.36 -42.13 -49.03
C ILE A 385 4.32 -41.50 -49.97
N GLU A 386 4.23 -42.02 -51.19
CA GLU A 386 3.16 -41.66 -52.12
C GLU A 386 1.77 -42.03 -51.56
N LYS A 387 0.76 -41.17 -51.76
CA LYS A 387 -0.60 -41.35 -51.24
C LYS A 387 -1.26 -42.69 -51.59
N LYS A 388 -0.84 -43.37 -52.66
CA LYS A 388 -1.33 -44.69 -53.05
C LYS A 388 -0.91 -45.85 -52.12
N ASN A 389 0.16 -45.66 -51.34
CA ASN A 389 0.77 -46.71 -50.51
C ASN A 389 0.42 -46.56 -49.01
N TRP A 390 -0.51 -45.66 -48.68
CA TRP A 390 -1.01 -45.51 -47.32
C TRP A 390 -2.42 -44.93 -47.31
N ASN A 391 -3.21 -45.32 -46.31
CA ASN A 391 -4.54 -44.80 -46.07
C ASN A 391 -4.60 -44.17 -44.68
N SER A 392 -5.48 -43.17 -44.54
CA SER A 392 -5.79 -42.54 -43.26
C SER A 392 -7.28 -42.60 -43.01
N HIS A 393 -7.65 -42.86 -41.76
CA HIS A 393 -9.02 -42.73 -41.29
C HIS A 393 -9.04 -41.90 -40.01
N LEU A 394 -9.90 -40.89 -39.95
CA LEU A 394 -10.04 -40.00 -38.81
C LEU A 394 -11.26 -40.43 -37.98
N TYR A 395 -11.03 -40.78 -36.72
CA TYR A 395 -12.07 -41.00 -35.74
C TYR A 395 -12.28 -39.73 -34.93
N ILE A 396 -13.52 -39.26 -34.88
CA ILE A 396 -13.91 -38.06 -34.15
C ILE A 396 -14.38 -38.50 -32.76
N ILE A 397 -13.65 -38.09 -31.71
CA ILE A 397 -14.12 -38.28 -30.33
C ILE A 397 -14.98 -37.08 -29.95
N GLN A 398 -14.44 -35.88 -30.16
CA GLN A 398 -15.12 -34.61 -29.95
C GLN A 398 -14.70 -33.62 -31.03
N ASP A 399 -15.65 -33.17 -31.84
CA ASP A 399 -15.39 -32.18 -32.88
C ASP A 399 -15.45 -30.75 -32.33
N VAL A 400 -14.90 -29.82 -33.11
CA VAL A 400 -14.91 -28.39 -32.83
C VAL A 400 -15.88 -27.71 -33.78
N GLY A 401 -16.90 -27.05 -33.20
CA GLY A 401 -17.89 -26.27 -33.92
C GLY A 401 -17.75 -24.77 -33.64
N SER A 402 -18.86 -24.04 -33.79
CA SER A 402 -18.94 -22.62 -33.41
C SER A 402 -18.76 -22.40 -31.91
N ASP A 403 -19.18 -23.38 -31.11
CA ASP A 403 -19.08 -23.35 -29.65
C ASP A 403 -17.71 -23.80 -29.17
N VAL A 404 -17.25 -23.23 -28.06
CA VAL A 404 -15.94 -23.48 -27.49
C VAL A 404 -15.88 -24.89 -26.87
N SER A 405 -15.11 -25.80 -27.48
CA SER A 405 -14.98 -27.20 -27.06
C SER A 405 -13.52 -27.67 -27.07
N PHE A 406 -13.23 -28.80 -26.42
CA PHE A 406 -11.97 -29.50 -26.62
C PHE A 406 -12.08 -30.34 -27.88
N GLY A 407 -11.28 -30.02 -28.90
CA GLY A 407 -11.17 -30.87 -30.09
C GLY A 407 -10.31 -32.09 -29.79
N GLU A 408 -10.86 -33.29 -29.97
CA GLU A 408 -10.14 -34.54 -29.79
C GLU A 408 -10.44 -35.52 -30.93
N PHE A 409 -9.37 -35.93 -31.60
CA PHE A 409 -9.43 -36.82 -32.75
C PHE A 409 -8.38 -37.93 -32.63
N ILE A 410 -8.69 -39.09 -33.20
CA ILE A 410 -7.72 -40.18 -33.38
C ILE A 410 -7.57 -40.43 -34.87
N VAL A 411 -6.37 -40.24 -35.41
CA VAL A 411 -6.07 -40.65 -36.78
C VAL A 411 -5.45 -42.04 -36.79
N GLN A 412 -6.04 -42.94 -37.56
CA GLN A 412 -5.49 -44.24 -37.90
C GLN A 412 -4.77 -44.14 -39.23
N ILE A 413 -3.47 -44.44 -39.23
CA ILE A 413 -2.62 -44.50 -40.43
C ILE A 413 -2.30 -45.95 -40.75
N GLU A 414 -2.67 -46.39 -41.94
CA GLU A 414 -2.35 -47.72 -42.46
C GLU A 414 -1.32 -47.62 -43.58
N ILE A 415 -0.15 -48.21 -43.39
CA ILE A 415 0.93 -48.18 -44.39
C ILE A 415 1.01 -49.54 -45.09
N GLN A 416 0.92 -49.52 -46.42
CA GLN A 416 0.79 -50.71 -47.26
C GLN A 416 2.10 -51.06 -47.99
N GLN A 417 3.24 -50.67 -47.42
CA GLN A 417 4.57 -50.97 -47.94
C GLN A 417 5.61 -51.10 -46.81
N LEU A 418 6.68 -51.82 -47.10
CA LEU A 418 7.88 -51.85 -46.27
C LEU A 418 8.71 -50.59 -46.49
N LEU A 419 9.35 -50.09 -45.43
CA LEU A 419 10.12 -48.87 -45.44
C LEU A 419 11.49 -49.08 -44.80
N GLU A 420 12.51 -48.45 -45.37
CA GLU A 420 13.88 -48.45 -44.82
C GLU A 420 14.05 -47.40 -43.71
N PHE A 421 13.26 -46.32 -43.77
CA PHE A 421 13.29 -45.22 -42.82
C PHE A 421 11.92 -45.02 -42.17
N ARG A 422 11.92 -44.51 -40.94
CA ARG A 422 10.68 -44.17 -40.24
C ARG A 422 9.93 -43.06 -40.98
N PRO A 423 8.64 -43.24 -41.29
CA PRO A 423 7.88 -42.19 -41.96
C PRO A 423 7.54 -41.06 -40.98
N VAL A 424 7.50 -39.83 -41.50
CA VAL A 424 7.07 -38.65 -40.75
C VAL A 424 5.68 -38.26 -41.23
N LEU A 425 4.70 -38.31 -40.33
CA LEU A 425 3.35 -37.84 -40.57
C LEU A 425 3.30 -36.35 -40.27
N LYS A 426 2.88 -35.56 -41.26
CA LYS A 426 2.54 -34.15 -41.14
C LYS A 426 1.02 -34.01 -41.06
N ILE A 427 0.58 -33.29 -40.03
CA ILE A 427 -0.82 -32.97 -39.77
C ILE A 427 -0.95 -31.47 -39.94
N LYS A 428 -1.79 -31.04 -40.87
CA LYS A 428 -2.02 -29.63 -41.18
C LYS A 428 -3.50 -29.30 -41.02
N VAL A 429 -3.79 -28.26 -40.25
CA VAL A 429 -5.15 -27.75 -40.06
C VAL A 429 -5.41 -26.66 -41.10
N ASN A 430 -6.21 -26.93 -42.14
CA ASN A 430 -6.48 -25.96 -43.20
C ASN A 430 -7.70 -25.06 -42.90
N GLN A 431 -7.75 -24.52 -41.68
CA GLN A 431 -8.84 -23.66 -41.21
C GLN A 431 -8.35 -22.78 -40.07
N THR A 432 -8.96 -21.60 -39.91
CA THR A 432 -8.71 -20.72 -38.78
C THR A 432 -9.40 -21.27 -37.53
N VAL A 433 -8.60 -21.80 -36.61
CA VAL A 433 -9.02 -22.24 -35.28
C VAL A 433 -8.62 -21.18 -34.28
N VAL A 434 -9.56 -20.77 -33.43
CA VAL A 434 -9.33 -19.74 -32.41
C VAL A 434 -9.72 -20.23 -31.02
N ASN A 435 -9.19 -19.63 -29.96
CA ASN A 435 -9.64 -19.92 -28.59
C ASN A 435 -10.90 -19.09 -28.24
N ILE A 436 -11.26 -19.04 -26.95
CA ILE A 436 -12.39 -18.23 -26.47
C ILE A 436 -12.18 -16.72 -26.72
N ASP A 437 -10.94 -16.24 -26.62
CA ASP A 437 -10.50 -14.85 -26.79
C ASP A 437 -10.13 -14.51 -28.25
N ASP A 438 -10.55 -15.34 -29.22
CA ASP A 438 -10.27 -15.20 -30.65
C ASP A 438 -8.78 -15.25 -31.06
N ALA A 439 -7.91 -15.76 -30.18
CA ALA A 439 -6.51 -16.04 -30.48
C ALA A 439 -6.36 -17.15 -31.51
N VAL A 440 -5.66 -16.88 -32.60
CA VAL A 440 -5.42 -17.87 -33.67
C VAL A 440 -4.43 -18.94 -33.22
N LEU A 441 -4.69 -20.20 -33.62
CA LEU A 441 -3.80 -21.34 -33.44
C LEU A 441 -2.37 -21.03 -33.92
N ASN A 442 -1.40 -21.12 -33.01
CA ASN A 442 0.00 -20.79 -33.29
C ASN A 442 0.67 -21.85 -34.20
N ASP A 443 0.41 -23.13 -33.90
CA ASP A 443 1.01 -24.27 -34.62
C ASP A 443 -0.01 -24.93 -35.57
N VAL A 444 -0.18 -24.38 -36.78
CA VAL A 444 -1.14 -24.89 -37.79
C VAL A 444 -0.68 -26.22 -38.41
N GLU A 445 0.62 -26.52 -38.38
CA GLU A 445 1.22 -27.77 -38.85
C GLU A 445 2.06 -28.40 -37.73
N LYS A 446 1.87 -29.70 -37.48
CA LYS A 446 2.78 -30.50 -36.66
C LYS A 446 3.18 -31.79 -37.34
N SER A 447 4.37 -32.27 -36.99
CA SER A 447 4.91 -33.51 -37.49
C SER A 447 5.23 -34.49 -36.37
N ILE A 448 4.96 -35.77 -36.61
CA ILE A 448 5.29 -36.86 -35.69
C ILE A 448 5.94 -38.00 -36.48
N THR A 449 6.99 -38.58 -35.89
CA THR A 449 7.67 -39.74 -36.48
C THR A 449 6.90 -41.00 -36.14
N LEU A 450 6.45 -41.72 -37.15
CA LEU A 450 5.76 -43.00 -37.00
C LEU A 450 6.76 -44.14 -36.81
N GLN A 451 6.28 -45.27 -36.29
CA GLN A 451 7.08 -46.49 -36.19
C GLN A 451 7.20 -47.17 -37.56
N TYR A 452 8.18 -48.08 -37.66
CA TYR A 452 8.29 -48.96 -38.84
C TYR A 452 6.99 -49.74 -39.04
N PRO A 453 6.42 -49.76 -40.26
CA PRO A 453 5.19 -50.47 -40.51
C PRO A 453 5.45 -51.98 -40.42
N LYS A 454 4.65 -52.69 -39.63
CA LYS A 454 4.62 -54.16 -39.66
C LYS A 454 3.74 -54.58 -40.84
N PHE A 455 4.31 -54.53 -42.05
CA PHE A 455 3.61 -54.87 -43.30
C PHE A 455 4.11 -56.20 -43.86
N LEU A 456 3.20 -57.13 -44.12
CA LEU A 456 3.49 -58.39 -44.78
C LEU A 456 3.22 -58.32 -46.29
N ASN A 457 4.23 -58.60 -47.12
CA ASN A 457 4.05 -58.59 -48.57
C ASN A 457 3.13 -59.76 -49.01
N GLY A 458 2.39 -59.60 -50.12
CA GLY A 458 1.48 -60.62 -50.66
C GLY A 458 2.15 -61.99 -50.88
N LYS A 459 3.42 -62.02 -51.30
CA LYS A 459 4.19 -63.28 -51.40
C LYS A 459 4.40 -63.94 -50.03
N GLN A 460 4.77 -63.16 -49.02
CA GLN A 460 4.98 -63.68 -47.66
C GLN A 460 3.67 -64.15 -47.03
N LYS A 461 2.57 -63.42 -47.28
CA LYS A 461 1.22 -63.85 -46.89
C LYS A 461 0.84 -65.18 -47.55
N PHE A 462 1.06 -65.32 -48.85
CA PHE A 462 0.83 -66.56 -49.58
C PHE A 462 1.63 -67.75 -49.01
N TYR A 463 2.92 -67.57 -48.71
CA TYR A 463 3.72 -68.62 -48.07
C TYR A 463 3.20 -68.97 -46.67
N SER A 464 2.78 -67.97 -45.90
CA SER A 464 2.24 -68.17 -44.55
C SER A 464 0.91 -68.95 -44.59
N GLU A 465 0.02 -68.64 -45.54
CA GLU A 465 -1.23 -69.38 -45.76
C GLU A 465 -1.00 -70.82 -46.25
N ASN A 466 0.03 -71.05 -47.09
CA ASN A 466 0.39 -72.42 -47.49
C ASN A 466 0.94 -73.24 -46.32
N LEU A 467 1.80 -72.65 -45.48
CA LEU A 467 2.30 -73.29 -44.26
C LEU A 467 1.16 -73.57 -43.27
N LYS A 468 0.22 -72.65 -43.15
CA LYS A 468 -1.03 -72.82 -42.39
C LYS A 468 -1.82 -74.02 -42.89
N SER A 469 -2.03 -74.13 -44.21
CA SER A 469 -2.73 -75.26 -44.84
C SER A 469 -2.01 -76.60 -44.60
N LEU A 470 -0.69 -76.63 -44.74
CA LEU A 470 0.13 -77.80 -44.42
C LEU A 470 -0.01 -78.21 -42.95
N ASN A 471 0.07 -77.26 -42.02
CA ASN A 471 -0.09 -77.53 -40.59
C ASN A 471 -1.48 -78.10 -40.28
N LYS A 472 -2.53 -77.57 -40.93
CA LYS A 472 -3.89 -78.11 -40.82
C LYS A 472 -3.97 -79.56 -41.29
N CYS A 473 -3.31 -79.93 -42.39
CA CYS A 473 -3.24 -81.31 -42.84
C CYS A 473 -2.50 -82.22 -41.84
N ILE A 474 -1.39 -81.74 -41.26
CA ILE A 474 -0.64 -82.48 -40.22
C ILE A 474 -1.54 -82.75 -39.01
N ILE A 475 -2.23 -81.72 -38.51
CA ILE A 475 -3.14 -81.84 -37.36
C ILE A 475 -4.24 -82.87 -37.65
N TYR A 476 -4.91 -82.82 -38.81
CA TYR A 476 -5.91 -83.83 -39.17
C TYR A 476 -5.33 -85.24 -39.29
N SER A 477 -4.12 -85.39 -39.85
CA SER A 477 -3.47 -86.69 -39.94
C SER A 477 -3.15 -87.25 -38.56
N LEU A 478 -2.69 -86.42 -37.62
CA LEU A 478 -2.42 -86.80 -36.23
C LEU A 478 -3.71 -87.20 -35.51
N PHE A 479 -4.81 -86.45 -35.67
CA PHE A 479 -6.11 -86.84 -35.13
C PHE A 479 -6.60 -88.18 -35.69
N GLY A 480 -6.44 -88.41 -36.99
CA GLY A 480 -6.78 -89.68 -37.63
C GLY A 480 -5.96 -90.85 -37.08
N ILE A 481 -4.64 -90.68 -36.95
CA ILE A 481 -3.74 -91.69 -36.37
C ILE A 481 -4.09 -91.95 -34.90
N THR A 482 -4.42 -90.90 -34.14
CA THR A 482 -4.82 -91.01 -32.74
C THR A 482 -6.08 -91.87 -32.60
N GLY A 483 -7.09 -91.62 -33.44
CA GLY A 483 -8.33 -92.43 -33.46
C GLY A 483 -8.08 -93.88 -33.85
N LEU A 484 -7.24 -94.12 -34.87
CA LEU A 484 -6.87 -95.48 -35.29
C LEU A 484 -6.07 -96.23 -34.21
N SER A 485 -5.15 -95.54 -33.53
CA SER A 485 -4.35 -96.08 -32.42
C SER A 485 -5.23 -96.54 -31.26
N LEU A 486 -6.26 -95.75 -30.93
CA LEU A 486 -7.24 -96.11 -29.92
C LEU A 486 -8.01 -97.39 -30.31
N LEU A 487 -8.43 -97.49 -31.58
CA LEU A 487 -9.16 -98.67 -32.10
C LEU A 487 -8.29 -99.94 -32.16
N LEU A 488 -6.99 -99.81 -32.44
CA LEU A 488 -6.05 -100.92 -32.50
C LEU A 488 -5.49 -101.34 -31.13
N GLY A 489 -5.86 -100.63 -30.05
CA GLY A 489 -5.46 -100.96 -28.68
C GLY A 489 -4.09 -100.44 -28.25
N SER A 490 -3.45 -99.58 -29.03
CA SER A 490 -2.18 -98.93 -28.66
C SER A 490 -2.42 -97.66 -27.83
N GLY A 491 -2.72 -97.84 -26.54
CA GLY A 491 -3.03 -96.74 -25.62
C GLY A 491 -1.87 -95.76 -25.37
N GLU A 492 -0.62 -96.24 -25.37
CA GLU A 492 0.56 -95.38 -25.16
C GLU A 492 0.71 -94.35 -26.29
N LEU A 493 0.65 -94.80 -27.54
CA LEU A 493 0.75 -93.93 -28.72
C LEU A 493 -0.40 -92.91 -28.81
N PHE A 494 -1.59 -93.28 -28.32
CA PHE A 494 -2.72 -92.34 -28.20
C PHE A 494 -2.39 -91.18 -27.25
N VAL A 495 -1.87 -91.47 -26.06
CA VAL A 495 -1.54 -90.44 -25.05
C VAL A 495 -0.42 -89.54 -25.54
N GLU A 496 0.61 -90.10 -26.18
CA GLU A 496 1.73 -89.33 -26.73
C GLU A 496 1.26 -88.35 -27.83
N ILE A 497 0.44 -88.80 -28.79
CA ILE A 497 -0.04 -87.92 -29.85
C ILE A 497 -0.97 -86.83 -29.30
N MET A 498 -1.84 -87.17 -28.33
CA MET A 498 -2.67 -86.18 -27.64
C MET A 498 -1.84 -85.12 -26.92
N ALA A 499 -0.76 -85.52 -26.23
CA ALA A 499 0.15 -84.59 -25.57
C ALA A 499 0.84 -83.66 -26.59
N ILE A 500 1.21 -84.15 -27.77
CA ILE A 500 1.80 -83.34 -28.85
C ILE A 500 0.79 -82.31 -29.38
N LEU A 501 -0.46 -82.72 -29.65
CA LEU A 501 -1.51 -81.81 -30.13
C LEU A 501 -1.82 -80.72 -29.09
N GLN A 502 -1.88 -81.09 -27.81
CA GLN A 502 -2.04 -80.16 -26.70
C GLN A 502 -0.87 -79.18 -26.61
N PHE A 503 0.38 -79.65 -26.77
CA PHE A 503 1.56 -78.77 -26.77
C PHE A 503 1.51 -77.77 -27.94
N GLN A 504 1.07 -78.18 -29.13
CA GLN A 504 0.91 -77.26 -30.25
C GLN A 504 -0.10 -76.15 -29.97
N GLN A 505 -1.19 -76.44 -29.25
CA GLN A 505 -2.16 -75.42 -28.84
C GLN A 505 -1.52 -74.36 -27.93
N TYR A 506 -0.65 -74.76 -27.00
CA TYR A 506 -0.03 -73.83 -26.06
C TYR A 506 0.90 -72.81 -26.71
N LEU A 507 1.49 -73.11 -27.88
CA LEU A 507 2.37 -72.19 -28.60
C LEU A 507 1.71 -70.84 -28.89
N ARG A 508 0.39 -70.81 -29.15
CA ARG A 508 -0.33 -69.55 -29.38
C ARG A 508 -0.47 -68.69 -28.12
N TYR A 509 -0.60 -69.33 -26.95
CA TYR A 509 -0.86 -68.65 -25.68
C TYR A 509 0.41 -68.27 -24.92
N ILE A 510 1.59 -68.53 -25.51
CA ILE A 510 2.83 -67.95 -24.99
C ILE A 510 2.69 -66.43 -25.09
N ASN A 511 2.96 -65.73 -23.99
CA ASN A 511 2.83 -64.28 -23.87
C ASN A 511 3.94 -63.54 -24.65
N LEU A 512 3.97 -63.75 -25.97
CA LEU A 512 4.89 -63.16 -26.93
C LEU A 512 4.08 -62.55 -28.07
N GLN A 513 4.42 -61.33 -28.50
CA GLN A 513 3.84 -60.75 -29.70
C GLN A 513 4.45 -61.38 -30.95
N TYR A 514 3.69 -62.27 -31.60
CA TYR A 514 4.12 -62.87 -32.85
C TYR A 514 4.05 -61.87 -34.02
N PRO A 515 5.02 -61.91 -34.94
CA PRO A 515 4.88 -61.27 -36.26
C PRO A 515 3.69 -61.86 -37.04
N GLU A 516 3.07 -61.06 -37.91
CA GLU A 516 1.81 -61.40 -38.61
C GLU A 516 1.88 -62.72 -39.39
N ASN A 517 3.02 -63.04 -40.03
CA ASN A 517 3.21 -64.32 -40.74
C ASN A 517 3.11 -65.54 -39.82
N ILE A 518 3.64 -65.43 -38.60
CA ILE A 518 3.59 -66.49 -37.59
C ILE A 518 2.20 -66.56 -36.95
N GLU A 519 1.54 -65.41 -36.77
CA GLU A 519 0.15 -65.35 -36.32
C GLU A 519 -0.81 -66.07 -37.30
N ILE A 520 -0.64 -65.85 -38.61
CA ILE A 520 -1.37 -66.57 -39.67
C ILE A 520 -1.16 -68.08 -39.51
N TYR A 521 0.07 -68.54 -39.30
CA TYR A 521 0.39 -69.95 -39.10
C TYR A 521 -0.29 -70.55 -37.85
N PHE A 522 -0.18 -69.87 -36.70
CA PHE A 522 -0.76 -70.35 -35.43
C PHE A 522 -2.28 -70.24 -35.34
N SER A 523 -2.94 -69.50 -36.24
CA SER A 523 -4.41 -69.41 -36.29
C SER A 523 -5.11 -70.76 -36.49
N VAL A 524 -4.41 -71.79 -37.00
CA VAL A 524 -4.97 -73.15 -37.14
C VAL A 524 -5.16 -73.84 -35.80
N ASN A 525 -4.38 -73.48 -34.79
CA ASN A 525 -4.39 -74.17 -33.51
C ASN A 525 -5.70 -73.95 -32.73
N ASP A 526 -6.56 -73.00 -33.16
CA ASP A 526 -7.93 -72.86 -32.66
C ASP A 526 -8.77 -74.12 -32.87
N MET A 527 -8.46 -74.91 -33.91
CA MET A 527 -9.14 -76.17 -34.20
C MET A 527 -8.88 -77.25 -33.13
N ILE A 528 -7.79 -77.11 -32.36
CA ILE A 528 -7.41 -78.06 -31.30
C ILE A 528 -8.05 -77.69 -29.95
N THR A 529 -8.79 -76.57 -29.88
CA THR A 529 -9.56 -76.23 -28.67
C THR A 529 -10.65 -77.29 -28.41
N LEU A 530 -11.07 -77.43 -27.15
CA LEU A 530 -12.06 -78.43 -26.76
C LEU A 530 -13.39 -78.26 -27.53
N GLN A 531 -13.73 -77.03 -27.94
CA GLN A 531 -15.02 -76.68 -28.53
C GLN A 531 -15.26 -77.29 -29.93
N PRO A 532 -14.38 -77.10 -30.96
CA PRO A 532 -14.51 -77.80 -32.24
C PRO A 532 -14.45 -79.32 -32.12
N LEU A 533 -13.74 -79.84 -31.12
CA LEU A 533 -13.63 -81.27 -30.85
C LEU A 533 -14.95 -81.84 -30.29
N LEU A 534 -15.60 -81.11 -29.37
CA LEU A 534 -16.93 -81.39 -28.86
C LEU A 534 -18.01 -81.30 -29.95
N ASP A 535 -17.90 -80.31 -30.83
CA ASP A 535 -18.81 -80.13 -31.97
C ASP A 535 -18.63 -81.23 -33.03
N PHE A 536 -17.40 -81.70 -33.28
CA PHE A 536 -17.10 -82.81 -34.19
C PHE A 536 -17.63 -84.16 -33.69
N ILE A 537 -17.58 -84.39 -32.37
CA ILE A 537 -18.10 -85.63 -31.74
C ILE A 537 -19.63 -85.56 -31.55
N TYR A 538 -20.30 -84.47 -31.94
CA TYR A 538 -21.71 -84.22 -31.62
C TYR A 538 -22.01 -84.38 -30.12
N PHE A 539 -21.01 -84.10 -29.27
CA PHE A 539 -21.12 -84.28 -27.81
C PHE A 539 -22.30 -83.50 -27.19
N PRO A 540 -22.69 -82.30 -27.67
CA PRO A 540 -23.90 -81.62 -27.19
C PRO A 540 -25.19 -82.44 -27.39
N GLN A 541 -25.29 -83.25 -28.44
CA GLN A 541 -26.44 -84.14 -28.68
C GLN A 541 -26.38 -85.41 -27.80
N LEU A 542 -25.18 -85.85 -27.45
CA LEU A 542 -24.93 -86.99 -26.56
C LEU A 542 -25.31 -86.65 -25.10
N LEU A 543 -25.02 -85.42 -24.66
CA LEU A 543 -25.50 -84.87 -23.37
C LEU A 543 -27.03 -84.76 -23.31
N GLN A 544 -27.68 -84.34 -24.41
CA GLN A 544 -29.15 -84.36 -24.48
C GLN A 544 -29.72 -85.78 -24.33
N PHE A 545 -29.06 -86.81 -24.86
CA PHE A 545 -29.48 -88.21 -24.67
C PHE A 545 -29.35 -88.70 -23.21
N ILE A 546 -28.34 -88.21 -22.49
CA ILE A 546 -28.12 -88.54 -21.06
C ILE A 546 -29.13 -87.78 -20.17
N ASP A 547 -29.42 -86.52 -20.47
CA ASP A 547 -30.45 -85.72 -19.77
C ASP A 547 -31.87 -86.25 -20.01
N ILE A 548 -32.15 -86.86 -21.17
CA ILE A 548 -33.43 -87.50 -21.45
C ILE A 548 -33.60 -88.79 -20.63
N GLN A 549 -32.53 -89.54 -20.35
CA GLN A 549 -32.59 -90.74 -19.51
C GLN A 549 -32.80 -90.41 -18.02
N GLN A 550 -32.27 -89.29 -17.51
CA GLN A 550 -32.54 -88.87 -16.13
C GLN A 550 -33.97 -88.31 -15.93
N ASN A 551 -34.59 -87.76 -16.98
CA ASN A 551 -35.94 -87.22 -16.91
C ASN A 551 -37.06 -88.27 -17.13
N GLN A 552 -36.74 -89.54 -17.39
CA GLN A 552 -37.74 -90.62 -17.52
C GLN A 552 -37.98 -91.44 -16.23
N GLU A 553 -37.23 -91.19 -15.15
CA GLU A 553 -37.52 -91.80 -13.83
C GLU A 553 -38.38 -90.91 -12.90
N TYR A 554 -38.75 -89.70 -13.34
CA TYR A 554 -39.66 -88.81 -12.60
C TYR A 554 -40.75 -88.23 -13.53
N SER A 555 -41.64 -89.09 -14.01
CA SER A 555 -43.00 -88.69 -14.46
C SER A 555 -44.00 -89.81 -14.28
#